data_AF-A0A1R1XRL3-F1
#
_entry.id   AF-A0A1R1XRL3-F1
#
_cell.length_a   1.000
_cell.length_b   1.000
_cell.length_c   1.000
_cell.angle_alpha   90.00
_cell.angle_beta   90.00
_cell.angle_gamma   90.00
#
_symmetry.space_group_name_H-M   'P 1'
#
loop_
_entity.id
_entity.type
_entity.pdbx_description
1 polymer ?
#
loop_
_entity_poly.entity_id
_entity_poly.type
_entity_poly.pdbx_seq_one_letter_code
_entity_poly.pdbx_strand_id
1 'polypeptide(L)'
;MTGFRNIHVIDMDTIDLTNLNRQFLFRASDVGKPKATVAANFVNSRISQNAITPHYYKIQDKDDTFYRMFDVVICGLDSFEARRWISSMFVGLVDDSDPSSLKPIIDGGTEGFKGQTRVILPTLNACHECSIHLYGKKTTYPICTIANTPRIAEHCIEWAFIVEWPRIFDYPLDSDNYEHLKWVYSTALARAEQNNISGVTFSLVTGVVKNIIPAIASTNAIISASCVNEALKLISGVQPYLNNYMLYVGDSGIYSHSFELEKNPDCLVCGNASHSIKFDKNSTLEDLIDYFKNNPEL
;
A
#
# COMPACT_ATOMS: atom_id res chain seq x y z
N MET A 1 15.39 -18.78 -7.40
CA MET A 1 16.14 -18.72 -8.67
C MET A 1 17.40 -17.83 -8.58
N THR A 2 17.45 -16.86 -7.67
CA THR A 2 18.61 -15.95 -7.45
C THR A 2 19.52 -16.35 -6.28
N GLY A 3 19.40 -17.58 -5.77
CA GLY A 3 20.26 -18.11 -4.70
C GLY A 3 19.78 -17.87 -3.27
N PHE A 4 18.79 -17.00 -3.04
CA PHE A 4 18.17 -16.82 -1.72
C PHE A 4 17.47 -18.08 -1.23
N ARG A 5 17.71 -18.44 0.04
CA ARG A 5 17.17 -19.67 0.67
C ARG A 5 16.52 -19.46 2.03
N ASN A 6 16.76 -18.34 2.70
CA ASN A 6 16.12 -18.02 3.97
C ASN A 6 15.18 -16.84 3.73
N ILE A 7 13.94 -17.16 3.33
CA ILE A 7 12.95 -16.16 2.94
C ILE A 7 11.75 -16.30 3.87
N HIS A 8 11.31 -15.20 4.44
CA HIS A 8 10.07 -15.14 5.21
C HIS A 8 9.05 -14.32 4.43
N VAL A 9 7.80 -14.79 4.38
CA VAL A 9 6.70 -14.10 3.69
C VAL A 9 5.58 -13.84 4.70
N ILE A 10 5.20 -12.57 4.85
CA ILE A 10 4.13 -12.11 5.73
C ILE A 10 2.98 -11.60 4.85
N ASP A 11 1.78 -12.10 5.10
CA ASP A 11 0.55 -11.63 4.46
C ASP A 11 -0.63 -11.93 5.40
N MET A 12 -1.52 -10.97 5.61
CA MET A 12 -2.68 -11.11 6.50
C MET A 12 -3.95 -11.57 5.77
N ASP A 13 -3.92 -11.66 4.44
CA ASP A 13 -5.10 -11.90 3.64
C ASP A 13 -5.31 -13.39 3.36
N THR A 14 -6.57 -13.71 3.07
CA THR A 14 -6.97 -14.95 2.43
C THR A 14 -7.08 -14.79 0.92
N ILE A 15 -6.98 -15.89 0.18
CA ILE A 15 -7.09 -15.89 -1.28
C ILE A 15 -8.55 -15.66 -1.71
N ASP A 16 -8.73 -14.70 -2.61
CA ASP A 16 -10.01 -14.41 -3.27
C ASP A 16 -9.99 -14.77 -4.77
N LEU A 17 -11.15 -15.05 -5.37
CA LEU A 17 -11.28 -15.36 -6.79
C LEU A 17 -10.70 -14.25 -7.70
N THR A 18 -10.87 -12.98 -7.31
CA THR A 18 -10.35 -11.82 -8.04
C THR A 18 -8.82 -11.76 -8.06
N ASN A 19 -8.13 -12.54 -7.22
CA ASN A 19 -6.68 -12.59 -7.15
C ASN A 19 -6.07 -13.45 -8.28
N LEU A 20 -6.83 -14.44 -8.77
CA LEU A 20 -6.32 -15.49 -9.66
C LEU A 20 -5.89 -14.97 -11.05
N ASN A 21 -6.34 -13.78 -11.45
CA ASN A 21 -5.95 -13.17 -12.72
C ASN A 21 -4.48 -12.72 -12.77
N ARG A 22 -3.82 -12.53 -11.61
CA ARG A 22 -2.45 -11.99 -11.52
C ARG A 22 -1.56 -12.69 -10.50
N GLN A 23 -2.14 -13.30 -9.46
CA GLN A 23 -1.40 -14.00 -8.40
C GLN A 23 -1.26 -15.48 -8.76
N PHE A 24 -0.34 -15.77 -9.69
CA PHE A 24 -0.17 -17.08 -10.32
C PHE A 24 0.25 -18.22 -9.37
N LEU A 25 0.57 -17.93 -8.11
CA LEU A 25 0.86 -18.94 -7.08
C LEU A 25 -0.41 -19.63 -6.58
N PHE A 26 -1.59 -19.06 -6.82
CA PHE A 26 -2.85 -19.53 -6.28
C PHE A 26 -3.70 -20.25 -7.34
N ARG A 27 -4.54 -21.18 -6.89
CA ARG A 27 -5.53 -21.88 -7.73
C ARG A 27 -6.94 -21.66 -7.19
N ALA A 28 -7.95 -21.98 -8.00
CA ALA A 28 -9.35 -21.92 -7.57
C ALA A 28 -9.63 -22.78 -6.33
N SER A 29 -8.90 -23.89 -6.16
CA SER A 29 -8.96 -24.76 -4.98
C SER A 29 -8.37 -24.16 -3.71
N ASP A 30 -7.72 -23.00 -3.79
CA ASP A 30 -7.07 -22.33 -2.68
C ASP A 30 -7.85 -21.13 -2.14
N VAL A 31 -8.97 -20.78 -2.77
CA VAL A 31 -9.86 -19.69 -2.32
C VAL A 31 -10.27 -19.91 -0.86
N GLY A 32 -10.15 -18.85 -0.05
CA GLY A 32 -10.40 -18.86 1.39
C GLY A 32 -9.20 -19.28 2.25
N LYS A 33 -8.12 -19.82 1.68
CA LYS A 33 -6.91 -20.17 2.45
C LYS A 33 -5.98 -18.95 2.63
N PRO A 34 -5.15 -18.92 3.69
CA PRO A 34 -4.13 -17.88 3.88
C PRO A 34 -3.15 -17.75 2.70
N LYS A 35 -2.97 -16.54 2.17
CA LYS A 35 -2.07 -16.26 1.04
C LYS A 35 -0.62 -16.67 1.35
N ALA A 36 -0.10 -16.25 2.50
CA ALA A 36 1.29 -16.53 2.90
C ALA A 36 1.59 -18.04 2.90
N THR A 37 0.70 -18.83 3.51
CA THR A 37 0.86 -20.29 3.61
C THR A 37 0.83 -20.97 2.25
N VAL A 38 -0.15 -20.65 1.40
CA VAL A 38 -0.25 -21.25 0.06
C VAL A 38 0.92 -20.82 -0.83
N ALA A 39 1.34 -19.56 -0.76
CA ALA A 39 2.49 -19.06 -1.51
C ALA A 39 3.78 -19.80 -1.14
N ALA A 40 4.07 -19.94 0.15
CA ALA A 40 5.24 -20.68 0.62
C ALA A 40 5.20 -22.14 0.19
N ASN A 41 4.06 -22.82 0.36
CA ASN A 41 3.89 -24.21 -0.04
C ASN A 41 4.09 -24.41 -1.55
N PHE A 42 3.50 -23.53 -2.37
CA PHE A 42 3.66 -23.58 -3.82
C PHE A 42 5.14 -23.43 -4.21
N VAL A 43 5.83 -22.43 -3.68
CA VAL A 43 7.23 -22.19 -4.06
C VAL A 43 8.16 -23.28 -3.53
N ASN A 44 7.99 -23.74 -2.29
CA ASN A 44 8.80 -24.82 -1.70
C ASN A 44 8.59 -26.17 -2.41
N SER A 45 7.40 -26.44 -2.95
CA SER A 45 7.17 -27.64 -3.78
C SER A 45 7.76 -27.52 -5.19
N ARG A 46 7.83 -26.30 -5.73
CA ARG A 46 8.34 -26.03 -7.08
C ARG A 46 9.85 -25.91 -7.14
N ILE A 47 10.45 -25.34 -6.11
CA ILE A 47 11.88 -25.14 -5.94
C ILE A 47 12.29 -26.12 -4.83
N SER A 48 13.07 -27.15 -5.16
CA SER A 48 13.39 -28.31 -4.30
C SER A 48 14.24 -28.00 -3.05
N GLN A 49 13.90 -26.95 -2.30
CA GLN A 49 14.60 -26.41 -1.16
C GLN A 49 13.53 -25.68 -0.33
N ASN A 50 13.24 -26.14 0.89
CA ASN A 50 12.30 -25.51 1.84
C ASN A 50 12.84 -24.12 2.26
N ALA A 51 12.69 -23.15 1.37
CA ALA A 51 13.35 -21.85 1.46
C ALA A 51 12.44 -20.76 2.03
N ILE A 52 11.12 -20.99 2.02
CA ILE A 52 10.13 -19.99 2.43
C ILE A 52 9.41 -20.41 3.70
N THR A 53 9.48 -19.55 4.72
CA THR A 53 8.72 -19.63 5.97
C THR A 53 7.51 -18.69 5.89
N PRO A 54 6.26 -19.21 5.89
CA PRO A 54 5.06 -18.38 5.82
C PRO A 54 4.64 -17.83 7.18
N HIS A 55 4.01 -16.66 7.13
CA HIS A 55 3.53 -15.92 8.29
C HIS A 55 2.16 -15.31 7.99
N TYR A 56 1.10 -15.88 8.57
CA TYR A 56 -0.28 -15.40 8.40
C TYR A 56 -0.68 -14.47 9.54
N TYR A 57 -0.25 -13.20 9.44
CA TYR A 57 -0.52 -12.15 10.41
C TYR A 57 -0.26 -10.77 9.79
N LYS A 58 -0.68 -9.71 10.48
CA LYS A 58 -0.39 -8.34 10.09
C LYS A 58 1.07 -8.00 10.42
N ILE A 59 1.70 -7.15 9.63
CA ILE A 59 3.08 -6.70 9.92
C ILE A 59 3.18 -6.08 11.34
N GLN A 60 2.12 -5.44 11.82
CA GLN A 60 2.04 -4.84 13.15
C GLN A 60 2.01 -5.86 14.29
N ASP A 61 1.77 -7.15 14.02
CA ASP A 61 1.66 -8.19 15.04
C ASP A 61 3.03 -8.73 15.50
N LYS A 62 4.12 -8.24 14.90
CA LYS A 62 5.50 -8.63 15.24
C LYS A 62 6.27 -7.47 15.86
N ASP A 63 7.18 -7.84 16.76
CA ASP A 63 8.04 -6.92 17.48
C ASP A 63 9.39 -6.71 16.76
N ASP A 64 10.17 -5.78 17.31
CA ASP A 64 11.52 -5.46 16.85
C ASP A 64 12.43 -6.69 16.80
N THR A 65 12.28 -7.63 17.72
CA THR A 65 13.15 -8.82 17.77
C THR A 65 12.98 -9.68 16.53
N PHE A 66 11.75 -9.80 16.04
CA PHE A 66 11.46 -10.50 14.80
C PHE A 66 12.11 -9.79 13.60
N TYR A 67 11.97 -8.47 13.52
CA TYR A 67 12.47 -7.71 12.37
C TYR A 67 14.00 -7.57 12.32
N ARG A 68 14.67 -7.58 13.48
CA ARG A 68 16.15 -7.56 13.57
C ARG A 68 16.82 -8.79 12.94
N MET A 69 16.09 -9.90 12.77
CA MET A 69 16.64 -11.15 12.21
C MET A 69 16.92 -11.09 10.70
N PHE A 70 16.40 -10.10 9.98
CA PHE A 70 16.51 -10.03 8.53
C PHE A 70 17.69 -9.16 8.09
N ASP A 71 18.31 -9.52 6.96
CA ASP A 71 19.38 -8.72 6.34
C ASP A 71 18.84 -7.69 5.35
N VAL A 72 17.71 -8.00 4.69
CA VAL A 72 17.05 -7.13 3.70
C VAL A 72 15.56 -7.42 3.70
N VAL A 73 14.75 -6.40 3.43
CA VAL A 73 13.29 -6.48 3.44
C VAL A 73 12.77 -6.04 2.08
N ILE A 74 11.87 -6.81 1.49
CA ILE A 74 11.18 -6.45 0.24
C ILE A 74 9.70 -6.25 0.54
N CYS A 75 9.18 -5.06 0.26
CA CYS A 75 7.80 -4.68 0.48
C CYS A 75 7.03 -4.70 -0.85
N GLY A 76 5.91 -5.43 -0.86
CA GLY A 76 4.91 -5.43 -1.94
C GLY A 76 3.54 -5.06 -1.39
N LEU A 77 3.50 -4.05 -0.53
CA LEU A 77 2.31 -3.65 0.23
C LEU A 77 1.29 -2.92 -0.66
N ASP A 78 0.03 -2.93 -0.28
CA ASP A 78 -1.06 -2.30 -1.05
C ASP A 78 -1.56 -0.98 -0.44
N SER A 79 -1.23 -0.72 0.82
CA SER A 79 -1.61 0.50 1.53
C SER A 79 -0.41 1.41 1.82
N PHE A 80 -0.71 2.70 1.95
CA PHE A 80 0.28 3.69 2.32
C PHE A 80 0.62 3.59 3.81
N GLU A 81 -0.39 3.32 4.64
CA GLU A 81 -0.29 3.16 6.09
C GLU A 81 0.65 2.01 6.47
N ALA A 82 0.57 0.86 5.77
CA ALA A 82 1.49 -0.24 5.99
C ALA A 82 2.94 0.10 5.58
N ARG A 83 3.11 0.84 4.46
CA ARG A 83 4.43 1.32 4.02
C ARG A 83 5.07 2.29 5.01
N ARG A 84 4.29 3.24 5.55
CA ARG A 84 4.76 4.14 6.60
C ARG A 84 5.18 3.35 7.83
N TRP A 85 4.33 2.44 8.30
CA TRP A 85 4.59 1.66 9.50
C TRP A 85 5.88 0.85 9.38
N ILE A 86 6.07 0.09 8.28
CA ILE A 86 7.27 -0.73 8.10
C ILE A 86 8.52 0.14 7.96
N SER A 87 8.41 1.28 7.29
CA SER A 87 9.49 2.26 7.17
C SER A 87 9.90 2.81 8.53
N SER A 88 8.95 3.26 9.35
CA SER A 88 9.20 3.82 10.67
C SER A 88 9.77 2.78 11.62
N MET A 89 9.28 1.54 11.56
CA MET A 89 9.80 0.44 12.36
C MET A 89 11.29 0.22 12.07
N PHE A 90 11.69 0.05 10.80
CA PHE A 90 13.11 -0.15 10.45
C PHE A 90 14.00 1.08 10.68
N VAL A 91 13.45 2.29 10.62
CA VAL A 91 14.17 3.49 11.05
C VAL A 91 14.41 3.49 12.56
N GLY A 92 13.42 3.08 13.36
CA GLY A 92 13.56 2.95 14.81
C GLY A 92 14.50 1.83 15.27
N LEU A 93 14.78 0.85 14.39
CA LEU A 93 15.77 -0.20 14.69
C LEU A 93 17.22 0.27 14.57
N VAL A 94 17.48 1.36 13.85
CA VAL A 94 18.84 1.85 13.58
C VAL A 94 19.51 2.29 14.87
N ASP A 95 20.70 1.76 15.08
CA ASP A 95 21.61 2.07 16.17
C ASP A 95 22.95 2.50 15.57
N ASP A 96 23.35 3.75 15.79
CA ASP A 96 24.61 4.32 15.29
C ASP A 96 25.84 3.56 15.83
N SER A 97 25.70 2.82 16.93
CA SER A 97 26.77 2.00 17.51
C SER A 97 26.87 0.59 16.91
N ASP A 98 25.83 0.13 16.22
CA ASP A 98 25.78 -1.18 15.55
C ASP A 98 25.36 -1.01 14.07
N PRO A 99 26.32 -0.98 13.14
CA PRO A 99 26.03 -0.89 11.70
C PRO A 99 25.14 -2.02 11.17
N SER A 100 25.08 -3.17 11.85
CA SER A 100 24.25 -4.30 11.43
C SER A 100 22.76 -4.10 11.74
N SER A 101 22.43 -3.10 12.56
CA SER A 101 21.06 -2.71 12.89
C SER A 101 20.30 -2.11 11.70
N LEU A 102 21.01 -1.48 10.76
CA LEU A 102 20.44 -0.94 9.53
C LEU A 102 20.05 -2.09 8.59
N LYS A 103 18.75 -2.24 8.36
CA LYS A 103 18.21 -3.21 7.41
C LYS A 103 17.67 -2.47 6.18
N PRO A 104 18.26 -2.64 4.98
CA PRO A 104 17.75 -2.05 3.76
C PRO A 104 16.32 -2.50 3.46
N ILE A 105 15.49 -1.56 3.04
CA ILE A 105 14.11 -1.79 2.60
C ILE A 105 14.04 -1.56 1.10
N ILE A 106 13.45 -2.50 0.37
CA ILE A 106 13.17 -2.37 -1.05
C ILE A 106 11.66 -2.38 -1.23
N ASP A 107 11.06 -1.25 -1.60
CA ASP A 107 9.62 -1.13 -1.78
C ASP A 107 9.26 -1.17 -3.26
N GLY A 108 8.28 -2.01 -3.60
CA GLY A 108 7.63 -2.06 -4.90
C GLY A 108 6.21 -1.53 -4.81
N GLY A 109 5.78 -0.75 -5.79
CA GLY A 109 4.39 -0.33 -5.93
C GLY A 109 3.95 -0.36 -7.39
N THR A 110 2.66 -0.65 -7.60
CA THR A 110 2.08 -0.85 -8.94
C THR A 110 0.66 -0.31 -8.98
N GLU A 111 0.31 0.37 -10.07
CA GLU A 111 -1.03 0.86 -10.36
C GLU A 111 -1.24 0.83 -11.88
N GLY A 112 -2.07 -0.09 -12.36
CA GLY A 112 -2.31 -0.31 -13.78
C GLY A 112 -1.02 -0.58 -14.55
N PHE A 113 -0.67 0.33 -15.47
CA PHE A 113 0.56 0.29 -16.27
C PHE A 113 1.72 1.10 -15.67
N LYS A 114 1.56 1.63 -14.45
CA LYS A 114 2.59 2.40 -13.75
C LYS A 114 3.11 1.61 -12.56
N GLY A 115 4.35 1.85 -12.20
CA GLY A 115 4.91 1.30 -10.99
C GLY A 115 6.21 1.97 -10.59
N GLN A 116 6.71 1.59 -9.42
CA GLN A 116 7.95 2.13 -8.89
C GLN A 116 8.70 1.09 -8.06
N THR A 117 10.02 1.23 -8.06
CA THR A 117 10.92 0.54 -7.13
C THR A 117 11.64 1.60 -6.31
N ARG A 118 11.72 1.39 -5.00
CA ARG A 118 12.46 2.25 -4.08
C ARG A 118 13.49 1.43 -3.31
N VAL A 119 14.67 2.00 -3.10
CA VAL A 119 15.69 1.46 -2.20
C VAL A 119 15.88 2.44 -1.05
N ILE A 120 15.43 2.06 0.12
CA ILE A 120 15.49 2.87 1.33
C ILE A 120 16.56 2.28 2.23
N LEU A 121 17.53 3.10 2.56
CA LEU A 121 18.52 2.86 3.60
C LEU A 121 18.08 3.70 4.80
N PRO A 122 17.49 3.08 5.84
CA PRO A 122 17.00 3.79 7.01
C PRO A 122 18.03 4.80 7.54
N THR A 123 17.56 6.00 7.90
CA THR A 123 18.36 7.19 8.31
C THR A 123 19.39 7.74 7.31
N LEU A 124 19.79 7.01 6.27
CA LEU A 124 20.79 7.46 5.30
C LEU A 124 20.19 8.19 4.11
N ASN A 125 19.09 7.71 3.54
CA ASN A 125 18.43 8.34 2.39
C ASN A 125 16.93 8.61 2.66
N ALA A 126 16.21 9.08 1.64
CA ALA A 126 14.78 9.39 1.76
C ALA A 126 13.96 8.15 2.13
N CYS A 127 13.28 8.20 3.28
CA CYS A 127 12.30 7.19 3.67
C CYS A 127 10.93 7.45 3.04
N HIS A 128 9.93 6.62 3.36
CA HIS A 128 8.56 6.84 2.88
C HIS A 128 8.00 8.20 3.28
N GLU A 129 8.29 8.66 4.50
CA GLU A 129 7.79 9.94 5.02
C GLU A 129 8.40 11.15 4.30
N CYS A 130 9.67 11.08 3.88
CA CYS A 130 10.33 12.16 3.12
C CYS A 130 9.61 12.50 1.81
N SER A 131 8.86 11.54 1.24
CA SER A 131 8.18 11.66 -0.04
C SER A 131 6.66 11.48 0.07
N ILE A 132 6.09 11.72 1.25
CA ILE A 132 4.64 11.58 1.51
C ILE A 132 3.78 12.38 0.51
N HIS A 133 4.25 13.56 0.11
CA HIS A 133 3.57 14.45 -0.83
C HIS A 133 3.52 13.91 -2.28
N LEU A 134 4.35 12.92 -2.63
CA LEU A 134 4.32 12.27 -3.94
C LEU A 134 3.20 11.23 -4.05
N TYR A 135 2.64 10.79 -2.92
CA TYR A 135 1.50 9.89 -2.95
C TYR A 135 0.24 10.65 -3.37
N GLY A 136 -0.50 10.07 -4.32
CA GLY A 136 -1.79 10.62 -4.75
C GLY A 136 -2.74 10.68 -3.57
N LYS A 137 -3.37 11.84 -3.34
CA LYS A 137 -4.46 11.94 -2.37
C LYS A 137 -5.61 11.07 -2.87
N LYS A 138 -6.22 10.26 -1.98
CA LYS A 138 -7.46 9.54 -2.29
C LYS A 138 -8.48 10.55 -2.83
N THR A 139 -9.13 10.21 -3.93
CA THR A 139 -10.17 11.05 -4.52
C THR A 139 -11.35 11.10 -3.54
N THR A 140 -11.50 12.22 -2.84
CA THR A 140 -12.63 12.47 -1.95
C THR A 140 -13.55 13.49 -2.57
N TYR A 141 -14.83 13.16 -2.71
CA TYR A 141 -15.83 14.10 -3.21
C TYR A 141 -16.43 14.90 -2.05
N PRO A 142 -16.58 16.24 -2.17
CA PRO A 142 -17.21 17.04 -1.14
C PRO A 142 -18.67 16.59 -0.87
N ILE A 143 -19.06 16.53 0.42
CA ILE A 143 -20.41 16.11 0.82
C ILE A 143 -21.50 16.96 0.14
N CYS A 144 -21.29 18.28 0.02
CA CYS A 144 -22.24 19.17 -0.65
C CYS A 144 -22.42 18.83 -2.14
N THR A 145 -21.36 18.36 -2.80
CA THR A 145 -21.40 17.95 -4.21
C THR A 145 -22.15 16.63 -4.35
N ILE A 146 -21.80 15.61 -3.57
CA ILE A 146 -22.49 14.32 -3.65
C ILE A 146 -23.94 14.42 -3.22
N ALA A 147 -24.28 15.25 -2.23
CA ALA A 147 -25.62 15.37 -1.68
C ALA A 147 -26.56 16.24 -2.54
N ASN A 148 -26.07 17.38 -3.05
CA ASN A 148 -26.93 18.39 -3.66
C ASN A 148 -26.67 18.62 -5.16
N THR A 149 -25.45 18.39 -5.64
CA THR A 149 -25.06 18.74 -7.04
C THR A 149 -24.22 17.65 -7.70
N PRO A 150 -24.75 16.42 -7.87
CA PRO A 150 -24.03 15.35 -8.57
C PRO A 150 -23.81 15.75 -10.04
N ARG A 151 -22.69 15.31 -10.62
CA ARG A 151 -22.26 15.70 -11.99
C ARG A 151 -21.76 14.53 -12.82
N ILE A 152 -21.20 13.53 -12.16
CA ILE A 152 -20.66 12.30 -12.76
C ILE A 152 -21.26 11.09 -12.03
N ALA A 153 -21.19 9.92 -12.66
CA ALA A 153 -21.76 8.68 -12.12
C ALA A 153 -21.20 8.32 -10.73
N GLU A 154 -19.92 8.59 -10.51
CA GLU A 154 -19.21 8.39 -9.25
C GLU A 154 -19.85 9.19 -8.10
N HIS A 155 -20.34 10.41 -8.35
CA HIS A 155 -21.04 11.19 -7.31
C HIS A 155 -22.34 10.52 -6.87
N CYS A 156 -23.07 9.88 -7.79
CA CYS A 156 -24.30 9.17 -7.48
C CYS A 156 -24.03 7.89 -6.69
N ILE A 157 -22.95 7.19 -7.02
CA ILE A 157 -22.50 5.99 -6.31
C ILE A 157 -22.03 6.33 -4.90
N GLU A 158 -21.19 7.35 -4.76
CA GLU A 158 -20.69 7.82 -3.47
C GLU A 158 -21.81 8.31 -2.55
N TRP A 159 -22.81 9.00 -3.11
CA TRP A 159 -23.99 9.35 -2.34
C TRP A 159 -24.74 8.12 -1.83
N ALA A 160 -24.96 7.12 -2.68
CA ALA A 160 -25.68 5.91 -2.29
C ALA A 160 -24.93 5.16 -1.17
N PHE A 161 -23.60 5.11 -1.26
CA PHE A 161 -22.73 4.44 -0.31
C PHE A 161 -22.55 5.21 1.02
N ILE A 162 -22.19 6.49 0.98
CA ILE A 162 -21.79 7.26 2.16
C ILE A 162 -22.98 7.96 2.84
N VAL A 163 -24.00 8.34 2.08
CA VAL A 163 -25.12 9.14 2.60
C VAL A 163 -26.38 8.29 2.77
N GLU A 164 -26.79 7.59 1.72
CA GLU A 164 -28.08 6.91 1.70
C GLU A 164 -28.06 5.58 2.47
N TRP A 165 -26.98 4.80 2.37
CA TRP A 165 -26.84 3.54 3.10
C TRP A 165 -26.97 3.73 4.61
N PRO A 166 -26.19 4.62 5.29
CA PRO A 166 -26.30 4.80 6.74
C PRO A 166 -27.64 5.43 7.18
N ARG A 167 -28.39 6.04 6.24
CA ARG A 167 -29.73 6.58 6.51
C ARG A 167 -30.78 5.48 6.60
N ILE A 168 -30.59 4.38 5.89
CA ILE A 168 -31.58 3.29 5.75
C ILE A 168 -31.19 2.08 6.60
N PHE A 169 -29.91 1.75 6.66
CA PHE A 169 -29.39 0.59 7.38
C PHE A 169 -28.59 1.02 8.61
N ASP A 170 -28.74 0.26 9.68
CA ASP A 170 -28.06 0.43 10.97
C ASP A 170 -26.73 -0.34 11.06
N TYR A 171 -26.33 -1.01 9.99
CA TYR A 171 -25.08 -1.75 9.86
C TYR A 171 -24.24 -1.26 8.67
N PRO A 172 -22.90 -1.38 8.73
CA PRO A 172 -22.02 -0.89 7.68
C PRO A 172 -22.20 -1.70 6.38
N LEU A 173 -21.98 -1.03 5.25
CA LEU A 173 -21.97 -1.69 3.96
C LEU A 173 -20.75 -2.62 3.87
N ASP A 174 -21.03 -3.91 3.74
CA ASP A 174 -20.04 -4.91 3.31
C ASP A 174 -19.84 -4.82 1.79
N SER A 175 -18.64 -4.45 1.37
CA SER A 175 -18.29 -4.27 -0.05
C SER A 175 -18.08 -5.59 -0.78
N ASP A 176 -17.87 -6.71 -0.06
CA ASP A 176 -17.76 -8.05 -0.65
C ASP A 176 -19.12 -8.74 -0.80
N ASN A 177 -20.16 -8.19 -0.17
CA ASN A 177 -21.52 -8.70 -0.28
C ASN A 177 -22.19 -8.25 -1.59
N TYR A 178 -22.55 -9.23 -2.44
CA TYR A 178 -23.20 -8.99 -3.72
C TYR A 178 -24.52 -8.22 -3.60
N GLU A 179 -25.36 -8.54 -2.61
CA GLU A 179 -26.66 -7.87 -2.44
C GLU A 179 -26.50 -6.42 -1.98
N HIS A 180 -25.48 -6.12 -1.18
CA HIS A 180 -25.14 -4.75 -0.81
C HIS A 180 -24.71 -3.93 -2.03
N LEU A 181 -23.78 -4.46 -2.84
CA LEU A 181 -23.35 -3.79 -4.07
C LEU A 181 -24.49 -3.60 -5.06
N LYS A 182 -25.39 -4.58 -5.16
CA LYS A 182 -26.58 -4.51 -6.01
C LYS A 182 -27.54 -3.43 -5.54
N TRP A 183 -27.72 -3.28 -4.23
CA TRP A 183 -28.50 -2.19 -3.67
C TRP A 183 -27.89 -0.84 -4.02
N VAL A 184 -26.57 -0.65 -3.81
CA VAL A 184 -25.88 0.60 -4.18
C VAL A 184 -26.04 0.90 -5.66
N TYR A 185 -25.90 -0.12 -6.51
CA TYR A 185 -26.10 0.03 -7.95
C TYR A 185 -27.51 0.52 -8.29
N SER A 186 -28.56 -0.10 -7.76
CA SER A 186 -29.94 0.33 -8.02
C SER A 186 -30.23 1.75 -7.52
N THR A 187 -29.73 2.09 -6.32
CA THR A 187 -29.92 3.41 -5.71
C THR A 187 -29.16 4.49 -6.47
N ALA A 188 -27.91 4.22 -6.86
CA ALA A 188 -27.10 5.13 -7.65
C ALA A 188 -27.68 5.35 -9.06
N LEU A 189 -28.23 4.31 -9.69
CA LEU A 189 -28.87 4.39 -11.00
C LEU A 189 -30.11 5.29 -10.96
N ALA A 190 -30.99 5.09 -9.97
CA ALA A 190 -32.17 5.93 -9.80
C ALA A 190 -31.82 7.41 -9.57
N ARG A 191 -30.78 7.68 -8.77
CA ARG A 191 -30.27 9.04 -8.54
C ARG A 191 -29.67 9.65 -9.80
N ALA A 192 -28.94 8.86 -10.58
CA ALA A 192 -28.33 9.31 -11.82
C ALA A 192 -29.41 9.69 -12.85
N GLU A 193 -30.47 8.90 -12.98
CA GLU A 193 -31.63 9.21 -13.83
C GLU A 193 -32.29 10.54 -13.43
N GLN A 194 -32.52 10.76 -12.13
CA GLN A 194 -33.10 12.02 -11.62
C GLN A 194 -32.26 13.26 -11.96
N ASN A 195 -30.95 13.09 -12.12
CA ASN A 195 -30.00 14.17 -12.41
C ASN A 195 -29.52 14.18 -13.87
N ASN A 196 -30.12 13.37 -14.75
CA ASN A 196 -29.71 13.20 -16.15
C ASN A 196 -28.22 12.83 -16.33
N ILE A 197 -27.71 12.00 -15.43
CA ILE A 197 -26.33 11.49 -15.44
C ILE A 197 -26.35 10.06 -15.99
N SER A 198 -25.50 9.78 -16.96
CA SER A 198 -25.30 8.44 -17.53
C SER A 198 -23.98 7.83 -17.04
N GLY A 199 -23.77 6.53 -17.29
CA GLY A 199 -22.50 5.86 -17.00
C GLY A 199 -22.45 5.06 -15.69
N VAL A 200 -23.54 4.99 -14.93
CA VAL A 200 -23.62 4.08 -13.77
C VAL A 200 -23.67 2.63 -14.28
N THR A 201 -22.61 1.88 -14.01
CA THR A 201 -22.52 0.45 -14.30
C THR A 201 -22.16 -0.31 -13.02
N PHE A 202 -22.51 -1.59 -12.96
CA PHE A 202 -22.15 -2.43 -11.80
C PHE A 202 -20.62 -2.51 -11.59
N SER A 203 -19.85 -2.51 -12.68
CA SER A 203 -18.39 -2.45 -12.64
C SER A 203 -17.89 -1.15 -12.00
N LEU A 204 -18.46 0.00 -12.40
CA LEU A 204 -18.11 1.29 -11.81
C LEU A 204 -18.50 1.36 -10.33
N VAL A 205 -19.66 0.85 -9.95
CA VAL A 205 -20.08 0.75 -8.54
C VAL A 205 -19.07 -0.03 -7.73
N THR A 206 -18.70 -1.22 -8.21
CA THR A 206 -17.72 -2.07 -7.53
C THR A 206 -16.37 -1.35 -7.44
N GLY A 207 -15.94 -0.67 -8.50
CA GLY A 207 -14.71 0.11 -8.54
C GLY A 207 -14.67 1.25 -7.52
N VAL A 208 -15.73 2.05 -7.44
CA VAL A 208 -15.86 3.18 -6.50
C VAL A 208 -15.96 2.68 -5.07
N VAL A 209 -16.88 1.75 -4.77
CA VAL A 209 -17.11 1.25 -3.40
C VAL A 209 -15.89 0.52 -2.85
N LYS A 210 -15.22 -0.30 -3.66
CA LYS A 210 -14.01 -1.03 -3.24
C LYS A 210 -12.72 -0.24 -3.43
N ASN A 211 -12.77 0.98 -3.99
CA ASN A 211 -11.59 1.75 -4.38
C ASN A 211 -10.57 0.90 -5.19
N ILE A 212 -11.04 0.18 -6.21
CA ILE A 212 -10.22 -0.80 -6.93
C ILE A 212 -9.07 -0.11 -7.68
N ILE A 213 -7.84 -0.43 -7.29
CA ILE A 213 -6.63 -0.10 -8.04
C ILE A 213 -6.46 -1.15 -9.15
N PRO A 214 -6.43 -0.77 -10.44
CA PRO A 214 -6.16 -1.70 -11.52
C PRO A 214 -4.83 -2.41 -11.32
N ALA A 215 -4.80 -3.72 -11.52
CA ALA A 215 -3.59 -4.52 -11.29
C ALA A 215 -3.32 -5.44 -12.48
N ILE A 216 -2.11 -5.37 -13.02
CA ILE A 216 -1.71 -6.08 -14.25
C ILE A 216 -0.47 -6.93 -13.96
N ALA A 217 -0.52 -8.20 -14.36
CA ALA A 217 0.55 -9.16 -14.09
C ALA A 217 1.90 -8.73 -14.68
N SER A 218 1.92 -8.08 -15.86
CA SER A 218 3.14 -7.58 -16.50
C SER A 218 3.82 -6.48 -15.67
N THR A 219 3.07 -5.49 -15.20
CA THR A 219 3.59 -4.42 -14.34
C THR A 219 4.14 -4.98 -13.03
N ASN A 220 3.41 -5.91 -12.39
CA ASN A 220 3.88 -6.59 -11.18
C ASN A 220 5.18 -7.36 -11.43
N ALA A 221 5.31 -8.04 -12.57
CA ALA A 221 6.52 -8.75 -12.92
C ALA A 221 7.72 -7.82 -13.13
N ILE A 222 7.53 -6.68 -13.81
CA ILE A 222 8.58 -5.67 -14.02
C ILE A 222 9.08 -5.10 -12.70
N ILE A 223 8.16 -4.66 -11.83
CA ILE A 223 8.53 -4.08 -10.53
C ILE A 223 9.13 -5.13 -9.61
N SER A 224 8.55 -6.33 -9.52
CA SER A 224 9.12 -7.42 -8.70
C SER A 224 10.52 -7.80 -9.16
N ALA A 225 10.77 -7.85 -10.48
CA ALA A 225 12.10 -8.12 -11.01
C ALA A 225 13.10 -7.03 -10.65
N SER A 226 12.68 -5.75 -10.71
CA SER A 226 13.49 -4.63 -10.27
C SER A 226 13.83 -4.73 -8.78
N CYS A 227 12.84 -4.97 -7.90
CA CYS A 227 13.07 -5.14 -6.46
C CYS A 227 14.04 -6.29 -6.15
N VAL A 228 13.86 -7.46 -6.79
CA VAL A 228 14.73 -8.64 -6.58
C VAL A 228 16.15 -8.37 -7.07
N ASN A 229 16.32 -7.62 -8.16
CA ASN A 229 17.64 -7.21 -8.63
C ASN A 229 18.35 -6.31 -7.62
N GLU A 230 17.64 -5.35 -7.01
CA GLU A 230 18.22 -4.49 -5.97
C GLU A 230 18.59 -5.28 -4.71
N ALA A 231 17.78 -6.28 -4.33
CA ALA A 231 18.11 -7.18 -3.21
C ALA A 231 19.39 -7.96 -3.49
N LEU A 232 19.54 -8.49 -4.70
CA LEU A 232 20.75 -9.20 -5.11
C LEU A 232 21.98 -8.28 -5.04
N LYS A 233 21.89 -7.06 -5.56
CA LYS A 233 22.98 -6.08 -5.54
C LYS A 233 23.38 -5.68 -4.12
N LEU A 234 22.40 -5.39 -3.27
CA LEU A 234 22.63 -5.01 -1.87
C LEU A 234 23.32 -6.13 -1.07
N ILE A 235 22.85 -7.37 -1.24
CA ILE A 235 23.37 -8.51 -0.46
C ILE A 235 24.71 -9.00 -1.01
N SER A 236 24.88 -9.07 -2.33
CA SER A 236 26.07 -9.69 -2.92
C SER A 236 27.17 -8.71 -3.30
N GLY A 237 26.89 -7.39 -3.31
CA GLY A 237 27.83 -6.36 -3.75
C GLY A 237 28.27 -6.49 -5.21
N VAL A 238 27.52 -7.21 -6.06
CA VAL A 238 27.94 -7.52 -7.44
C VAL A 238 27.92 -6.31 -8.36
N GLN A 239 27.05 -5.34 -8.07
CA GLN A 239 26.87 -4.09 -8.80
C GLN A 239 26.35 -3.01 -7.83
N PRO A 240 26.52 -1.72 -8.17
CA PRO A 240 25.85 -0.64 -7.46
C PRO A 240 24.33 -0.81 -7.51
N TYR A 241 23.69 -0.62 -6.35
CA TYR A 241 22.24 -0.58 -6.23
C TYR A 241 21.68 0.76 -6.71
N LEU A 242 20.37 0.78 -6.97
CA LEU A 242 19.59 1.93 -7.39
C LEU A 242 19.76 3.09 -6.40
N ASN A 243 19.98 4.31 -6.92
CA ASN A 243 19.97 5.52 -6.11
C ASN A 243 18.53 5.91 -5.74
N ASN A 244 17.97 5.14 -4.82
CA ASN A 244 16.70 5.23 -4.11
C ASN A 244 15.37 5.21 -4.89
N TYR A 245 15.27 5.62 -6.17
CA TYR A 245 13.99 5.64 -6.87
C TYR A 245 14.07 5.31 -8.36
N MET A 246 13.14 4.45 -8.81
CA MET A 246 12.89 4.15 -10.21
C MET A 246 11.38 4.22 -10.47
N LEU A 247 10.98 4.99 -11.47
CA LEU A 247 9.64 5.06 -12.01
C LEU A 247 9.53 4.21 -13.29
N TYR A 248 8.43 3.49 -13.45
CA TYR A 248 8.05 2.79 -14.67
C TYR A 248 6.66 3.27 -15.14
N VAL A 249 6.54 3.54 -16.44
CA VAL A 249 5.29 3.91 -17.11
C VAL A 249 5.15 3.10 -18.40
N GLY A 250 4.04 2.38 -18.52
CA GLY A 250 3.76 1.40 -19.56
C GLY A 250 2.53 1.69 -20.44
N ASP A 251 1.91 2.86 -20.34
CA ASP A 251 0.60 3.16 -20.95
C ASP A 251 0.68 3.49 -22.46
N SER A 252 1.69 4.26 -22.87
CA SER A 252 1.89 4.72 -24.26
C SER A 252 3.20 4.21 -24.88
N GLY A 253 3.90 3.31 -24.20
CA GLY A 253 5.22 2.80 -24.54
C GLY A 253 5.91 2.22 -23.31
N ILE A 254 7.21 1.94 -23.40
CA ILE A 254 8.02 1.53 -22.25
C ILE A 254 8.90 2.71 -21.85
N TYR A 255 8.60 3.32 -20.71
CA TYR A 255 9.40 4.39 -20.14
C TYR A 255 9.84 4.04 -18.73
N SER A 256 11.11 4.26 -18.43
CA SER A 256 11.67 4.15 -17.09
C SER A 256 12.56 5.33 -16.79
N HIS A 257 12.44 5.90 -15.59
CA HIS A 257 13.27 7.01 -15.14
C HIS A 257 13.75 6.75 -13.71
N SER A 258 15.05 6.88 -13.51
CA SER A 258 15.67 6.75 -12.18
C SER A 258 16.20 8.09 -11.74
N PHE A 259 15.92 8.44 -10.49
CA PHE A 259 16.33 9.70 -9.89
C PHE A 259 16.45 9.54 -8.38
N GLU A 260 17.17 10.44 -7.73
CA GLU A 260 17.33 10.44 -6.29
C GLU A 260 16.23 11.29 -5.65
N LEU A 261 15.44 10.69 -4.75
CA LEU A 261 14.62 11.42 -3.79
C LEU A 261 15.51 11.98 -2.69
N GLU A 262 15.44 13.29 -2.48
CA GLU A 262 16.19 13.95 -1.43
C GLU A 262 15.65 13.58 -0.05
N LYS A 263 16.56 13.27 0.87
CA LYS A 263 16.20 13.05 2.28
C LYS A 263 15.78 14.40 2.88
N ASN A 264 14.54 14.51 3.32
CA ASN A 264 14.07 15.67 4.08
C ASN A 264 14.76 15.70 5.47
N PRO A 265 15.57 16.73 5.80
CA PRO A 265 16.22 16.85 7.12
C PRO A 265 15.21 17.00 8.27
N ASP A 266 14.03 17.58 7.99
CA ASP A 266 12.96 17.84 8.95
C ASP A 266 11.94 16.70 9.03
N CYS A 267 12.23 15.57 8.40
CA CYS A 267 11.39 14.38 8.41
C CYS A 267 11.16 13.89 9.86
N LEU A 268 9.89 13.72 10.25
CA LEU A 268 9.51 13.23 11.58
C LEU A 268 9.97 11.81 11.90
N VAL A 269 10.30 11.03 10.86
CA VAL A 269 10.66 9.62 11.00
C VAL A 269 12.17 9.43 10.96
N CYS A 270 12.84 9.87 9.89
CA CYS A 270 14.27 9.64 9.69
C CYS A 270 15.14 10.92 9.72
N GLY A 271 14.51 12.07 9.97
CA GLY A 271 15.21 13.33 10.17
C GLY A 271 15.73 13.46 11.59
N ASN A 272 16.61 14.44 11.80
CA ASN A 272 17.20 14.73 13.11
C ASN A 272 16.66 16.04 13.69
N ALA A 273 15.69 16.68 13.02
CA ALA A 273 15.12 17.94 13.45
C ALA A 273 14.22 17.75 14.66
N SER A 274 14.48 18.52 15.72
CA SER A 274 13.56 18.63 16.86
C SER A 274 12.50 19.70 16.55
N HIS A 275 11.24 19.30 16.48
CA HIS A 275 10.12 20.24 16.35
C HIS A 275 9.72 20.78 17.72
N SER A 276 9.72 22.11 17.87
CA SER A 276 9.29 22.78 19.09
C SER A 276 7.91 23.41 18.90
N ILE A 277 6.90 22.82 19.52
CA ILE A 277 5.53 23.36 19.48
C ILE A 277 5.29 24.18 20.76
N LYS A 278 4.73 25.38 20.62
CA LYS A 278 4.43 26.27 21.74
C LYS A 278 2.94 26.25 22.01
N PHE A 279 2.57 25.88 23.24
CA PHE A 279 1.20 25.95 23.75
C PHE A 279 1.14 26.93 24.92
N ASP A 280 -0.04 27.52 25.15
CA ASP A 280 -0.29 28.33 26.34
C ASP A 280 -0.34 27.41 27.57
N LYS A 281 -0.06 27.93 28.77
CA LYS A 281 -0.15 27.12 30.01
C LYS A 281 -1.57 26.62 30.28
N ASN A 282 -2.58 27.29 29.73
CA ASN A 282 -3.98 26.92 29.85
C ASN A 282 -4.47 26.01 28.71
N SER A 283 -3.60 25.69 27.73
CA SER A 283 -3.95 24.74 26.68
C SER A 283 -4.19 23.36 27.26
N THR A 284 -5.23 22.71 26.76
CA THR A 284 -5.65 21.37 27.15
C THR A 284 -4.93 20.31 26.31
N LEU A 285 -5.02 19.05 26.74
CA LEU A 285 -4.57 17.93 25.93
C LEU A 285 -5.35 17.82 24.61
N GLU A 286 -6.64 18.21 24.59
CA GLU A 286 -7.44 18.22 23.37
C GLU A 286 -6.89 19.24 22.36
N ASP A 287 -6.45 20.42 22.81
CA ASP A 287 -5.82 21.42 21.93
C ASP A 287 -4.54 20.88 21.26
N LEU A 288 -3.78 20.06 21.99
CA LEU A 288 -2.60 19.37 21.44
C LEU A 288 -3.00 18.30 20.42
N ILE A 289 -4.02 17.49 20.73
CA ILE A 289 -4.53 16.47 19.82
C ILE A 289 -5.07 17.12 18.53
N ASP A 290 -5.85 18.19 18.65
CA ASP A 290 -6.40 18.93 17.51
C ASP A 290 -5.30 19.62 16.70
N TYR A 291 -4.22 20.07 17.33
CA TYR A 291 -3.06 20.56 16.62
C TYR A 291 -2.46 19.48 15.70
N PHE A 292 -2.23 18.26 16.20
CA PHE A 292 -1.70 17.17 15.38
C PHE A 292 -2.70 16.69 14.31
N LYS A 293 -4.01 16.69 14.58
CA LYS A 293 -5.04 16.39 13.56
C LYS A 293 -5.00 17.38 12.40
N ASN A 294 -4.73 18.66 12.69
CA ASN A 294 -4.73 19.74 11.70
C ASN A 294 -3.38 19.93 10.99
N ASN A 295 -2.29 19.40 11.55
CA ASN A 295 -0.94 19.46 10.98
C ASN A 295 -0.37 18.03 10.87
N PRO A 296 -0.92 17.15 10.02
CA PRO A 296 -0.51 15.74 9.92
C PRO A 296 0.93 15.53 9.42
N GLU A 297 1.57 16.60 8.93
CA GLU A 297 2.99 16.68 8.59
C GLU A 297 3.92 16.92 9.81
N LEU A 298 3.37 17.09 11.03
CA LEU A 298 4.06 17.20 12.32
C LEU A 298 3.69 16.03 13.26
#